data_AF-A0A956PG61-F1
#
_entry.id   AF-A0A956PG61-F1
#
_cell.length_a   1.000
_cell.length_b   1.000
_cell.length_c   1.000
_cell.angle_alpha   90.00
_cell.angle_beta   90.00
_cell.angle_gamma   90.00
#
_symmetry.space_group_name_H-M   'P 1'
#
loop_
_entity.id
_entity.type
_entity.pdbx_description
1 polymer ?
#
loop_
_entity_poly.entity_id
_entity_poly.type
_entity_poly.pdbx_seq_one_letter_code
_entity_poly.pdbx_strand_id
1 'polypeptide(L)'
;FLPPREAEREIQKLREKVGLSPKITPHAFRHYFGNRLRKAGVDPFTLAVLLGHSSVDTTQIYTNTSSGDKRAAVELLTRKEVA
;
A
#
# COMPACT_ATOMS: atom_id res chain seq x y z
N PHE A 1 -3.98 -15.06 8.27
CA PHE A 1 -3.50 -13.67 8.39
C PHE A 1 -2.36 -13.66 9.40
N LEU A 2 -1.18 -13.14 9.05
CA LEU A 2 -0.06 -13.05 9.99
C LEU A 2 -0.27 -11.87 10.95
N PRO A 3 -0.16 -12.04 12.27
CA PRO A 3 -0.15 -10.93 13.22
C PRO A 3 0.94 -9.89 12.89
N PRO A 4 0.74 -8.60 13.20
CA PRO A 4 1.70 -7.55 12.85
C PRO A 4 3.14 -7.81 13.31
N ARG A 5 3.31 -8.39 14.50
CA ARG A 5 4.63 -8.76 15.04
C ARG A 5 5.29 -9.90 14.27
N GLU A 6 4.51 -10.85 13.77
CA GLU A 6 5.03 -11.95 12.97
C GLU A 6 5.44 -11.46 11.59
N ALA A 7 4.63 -10.58 10.98
CA ALA A 7 4.99 -9.93 9.71
C ALA A 7 6.29 -9.12 9.82
N GLU A 8 6.48 -8.34 10.90
CA GLU A 8 7.74 -7.63 11.16
C GLU A 8 8.92 -8.61 11.28
N ARG A 9 8.76 -9.71 12.05
CA ARG A 9 9.83 -10.70 12.23
C ARG A 9 10.22 -11.39 10.94
N GLU A 10 9.26 -11.74 10.08
CA GLU A 10 9.60 -12.37 8.80
C GLU A 10 10.30 -11.40 7.85
N ILE A 11 9.85 -10.14 7.78
CA ILE A 11 10.57 -9.11 7.01
C ILE A 11 11.98 -8.88 7.58
N GLN A 12 12.14 -8.89 8.91
CA GLN A 12 13.45 -8.78 9.55
C GLN A 12 14.38 -9.93 9.16
N LYS A 13 13.93 -11.19 9.23
CA LYS A 13 14.75 -12.34 8.82
C LYS A 13 15.16 -12.25 7.35
N LEU A 14 14.22 -11.87 6.48
CA LEU A 14 14.47 -11.76 5.05
C LEU A 14 15.50 -10.65 4.76
N ARG A 15 15.32 -9.45 5.35
CA ARG A 15 16.26 -8.34 5.11
C ARG A 15 17.66 -8.65 5.61
N GLU A 16 17.79 -9.34 6.75
CA GLU A 16 19.09 -9.76 7.30
C GLU A 16 19.76 -10.77 6.36
N LYS A 17 19.00 -11.77 5.86
CA LYS A 17 19.50 -12.79 4.95
C LYS A 17 20.06 -12.21 3.63
N VAL A 18 19.49 -11.12 3.14
CA VAL A 18 19.91 -10.48 1.87
C VAL A 18 20.70 -9.19 2.06
N GLY A 19 21.10 -8.84 3.29
CA GLY A 19 21.93 -7.66 3.58
C GLY A 19 21.22 -6.32 3.35
N LEU A 20 19.91 -6.26 3.51
CA LEU A 20 19.08 -5.08 3.31
C LEU A 20 19.01 -4.19 4.56
N SER A 21 18.76 -2.90 4.34
CA SER A 21 18.67 -1.89 5.41
C SER A 21 17.60 -2.23 6.47
N PRO A 22 17.86 -1.97 7.76
CA PRO A 22 16.85 -2.12 8.83
C PRO A 22 15.65 -1.17 8.67
N LYS A 23 15.74 -0.17 7.79
CA LYS A 23 14.61 0.72 7.44
C LYS A 23 13.53 0.00 6.62
N ILE A 24 13.84 -1.16 6.03
CA ILE A 24 12.87 -1.97 5.30
C ILE A 24 12.01 -2.73 6.33
N THR A 25 10.79 -2.24 6.52
CA THR A 25 9.78 -2.73 7.45
C THR A 25 8.42 -2.80 6.73
N PRO A 26 7.44 -3.60 7.23
CA PRO A 26 6.05 -3.55 6.76
C PRO A 26 5.47 -2.13 6.70
N HIS A 27 5.77 -1.28 7.69
CA HIS A 27 5.31 0.11 7.69
C HIS A 27 5.96 0.94 6.58
N ALA A 28 7.26 0.73 6.31
CA ALA A 28 7.94 1.37 5.20
C ALA A 28 7.35 0.96 3.84
N PHE A 29 7.00 -0.33 3.66
CA PHE A 29 6.31 -0.78 2.45
C PHE A 29 4.94 -0.14 2.27
N ARG A 30 4.16 -0.01 3.35
CA ARG A 30 2.88 0.70 3.34
C ARG A 30 3.03 2.16 2.91
N HIS A 31 4.00 2.87 3.49
CA HIS A 31 4.30 4.27 3.12
C HIS A 31 4.76 4.39 1.67
N TYR A 32 5.62 3.47 1.23
CA TYR A 32 6.07 3.43 -0.16
C TYR A 32 4.89 3.24 -1.11
N PHE A 33 4.05 2.25 -0.85
CA PHE A 33 2.83 1.97 -1.63
C PHE A 33 1.89 3.18 -1.68
N GLY A 34 1.56 3.77 -0.53
CA GLY A 34 0.68 4.95 -0.48
C GLY A 34 1.27 6.15 -1.22
N ASN A 35 2.57 6.43 -1.06
CA ASN A 35 3.23 7.51 -1.78
C ASN A 35 3.26 7.27 -3.29
N ARG A 36 3.45 6.03 -3.73
CA ARG A 36 3.46 5.66 -5.15
C ARG A 36 2.08 5.87 -5.77
N LEU A 37 1.01 5.40 -5.14
CA LEU A 37 -0.37 5.61 -5.60
C LEU A 37 -0.73 7.10 -5.65
N ARG A 38 -0.35 7.86 -4.62
CA ARG A 38 -0.55 9.31 -4.59
C ARG A 38 0.17 10.01 -5.75
N LYS A 39 1.43 9.65 -6.02
CA LYS A 39 2.19 10.19 -7.15
C LYS A 39 1.62 9.78 -8.51
N ALA A 40 0.92 8.66 -8.58
CA ALA A 40 0.22 8.20 -9.77
C ALA A 40 -1.12 8.91 -10.00
N GLY A 41 -1.56 9.78 -9.08
CA GLY A 41 -2.82 10.52 -9.21
C GLY A 41 -4.05 9.73 -8.76
N VAL A 42 -3.86 8.65 -8.00
CA VAL A 42 -4.97 7.89 -7.39
C VAL A 42 -5.72 8.80 -6.42
N ASP A 43 -7.05 8.77 -6.48
CA ASP A 43 -7.88 9.60 -5.62
C ASP A 43 -7.69 9.22 -4.12
N PRO A 44 -7.82 10.18 -3.20
CA PRO A 44 -7.57 9.94 -1.78
C PRO A 44 -8.47 8.87 -1.14
N PHE A 45 -9.66 8.63 -1.68
CA PHE A 45 -10.59 7.64 -1.14
C PHE A 45 -10.18 6.23 -1.52
N THR A 46 -9.89 5.98 -2.80
CA THR A 46 -9.31 4.71 -3.27
C THR A 46 -8.00 4.42 -2.57
N LEU A 47 -7.16 5.44 -2.36
CA LEU A 47 -5.92 5.33 -1.58
C LEU A 47 -6.21 4.86 -0.14
N ALA A 48 -7.16 5.47 0.55
CA ALA A 48 -7.49 5.14 1.94
C ALA A 48 -8.07 3.72 2.08
N VAL A 49 -8.89 3.27 1.11
CA VAL A 49 -9.40 1.90 1.05
C VAL A 49 -8.28 0.90 0.79
N LEU A 50 -7.39 1.17 -0.17
CA LEU A 50 -6.25 0.31 -0.48
C LEU A 50 -5.27 0.21 0.69
N LEU A 51 -5.14 1.28 1.46
CA LEU A 51 -4.39 1.30 2.71
C LEU A 51 -5.18 0.63 3.86
N GLY A 52 -6.48 0.39 3.75
CA GLY A 52 -7.26 -0.23 4.83
C GLY A 52 -7.36 0.65 6.07
N HIS A 53 -7.55 1.96 5.89
CA HIS A 53 -7.89 2.85 6.99
C HIS A 53 -9.25 2.44 7.59
N SER A 54 -9.29 2.22 8.91
CA SER A 54 -10.48 1.80 9.65
C SER A 54 -11.55 2.89 9.76
N SER A 55 -11.19 4.13 9.45
CA SER A 55 -12.10 5.24 9.25
C SER A 55 -11.66 5.97 7.99
N VAL A 56 -12.50 5.90 6.97
CA VAL A 56 -12.47 6.82 5.85
C VAL A 56 -13.74 7.64 5.99
N ASP A 57 -13.63 8.95 5.91
CA ASP A 57 -14.65 9.93 6.29
C ASP A 57 -16.06 9.58 5.77
N THR A 58 -17.14 9.94 6.47
CA THR A 58 -18.54 9.60 6.09
C THR A 58 -18.95 10.18 4.72
N THR A 59 -18.17 11.07 4.14
CA THR A 59 -18.34 11.53 2.75
C THR A 59 -18.04 10.42 1.72
N GLN A 60 -17.41 9.30 2.13
CA GLN A 60 -17.10 8.14 1.30
C GLN A 60 -18.35 7.39 0.82
N ILE A 61 -19.50 7.53 1.49
CA ILE A 61 -20.77 6.92 1.05
C ILE A 61 -21.19 7.48 -0.33
N TYR A 62 -20.71 8.66 -0.71
CA TYR A 62 -20.97 9.28 -2.02
C TYR A 62 -19.94 8.90 -3.10
N THR A 63 -18.85 8.21 -2.73
CA THR A 63 -17.79 7.80 -3.65
C THR A 63 -17.69 6.27 -3.63
N ASN A 64 -18.47 5.61 -4.48
CA ASN A 64 -18.44 4.16 -4.62
C ASN A 64 -17.11 3.71 -5.23
N THR A 65 -16.07 3.51 -4.40
CA THR A 65 -14.82 2.91 -4.82
C THR A 65 -15.06 1.43 -5.16
N SER A 66 -15.21 1.15 -6.45
CA SER A 66 -15.45 -0.21 -6.93
C SER A 66 -14.18 -1.07 -6.85
N SER A 67 -14.35 -2.39 -6.95
CA SER A 67 -13.22 -3.31 -7.14
C SER A 67 -12.49 -3.08 -8.47
N GLY A 68 -13.12 -2.42 -9.45
CA GLY A 68 -12.47 -1.96 -10.68
C GLY A 68 -11.47 -0.85 -10.39
N ASP A 69 -11.90 0.18 -9.66
CA ASP A 69 -11.07 1.36 -9.35
C ASP A 69 -9.83 1.00 -8.55
N LYS A 70 -9.98 0.09 -7.57
CA LYS A 70 -8.85 -0.45 -6.79
C LYS A 70 -7.82 -1.16 -7.66
N ARG A 71 -8.28 -1.96 -8.65
CA ARG A 71 -7.38 -2.68 -9.57
C ARG A 71 -6.68 -1.71 -10.52
N ALA A 72 -7.43 -0.80 -11.13
CA ALA A 72 -6.89 0.24 -12.00
C ALA A 72 -5.83 1.09 -11.27
N ALA A 73 -6.08 1.46 -10.02
CA ALA A 73 -5.11 2.20 -9.20
C ALA A 73 -3.80 1.43 -8.99
N VAL A 74 -3.86 0.11 -8.75
CA VAL A 74 -2.66 -0.74 -8.60
C VAL A 74 -1.94 -0.93 -9.94
N GLU A 75 -2.67 -1.04 -11.05
CA GLU A 75 -2.09 -1.14 -12.41
C GLU A 75 -1.29 0.11 -12.82
N LEU A 76 -1.58 1.28 -12.24
CA LEU A 76 -0.76 2.48 -12.46
C LEU A 76 0.68 2.31 -11.96
N LEU A 77 0.93 1.41 -11.00
CA LEU A 77 2.27 1.14 -10.48
C LEU A 77 3.08 0.20 -11.37
N THR A 78 2.42 -0.73 -12.06
CA THR A 78 3.09 -1.72 -12.94
C THR A 78 3.49 -1.11 -14.29
N ARG A 79 2.72 -0.14 -14.79
CA ARG A 79 2.94 0.47 -16.12
C ARG A 79 4.14 1.41 -16.23
N LYS A 80 4.71 1.89 -15.12
CA LYS A 80 5.79 2.92 -15.13
C LYS A 80 7.19 2.39 -14.83
N GLU A 81 7.38 1.08 -14.64
CA GLU A 81 8.69 0.49 -14.27
C GLU A 81 9.40 -0.23 -15.44
N VAL A 82 8.81 -0.21 -16.64
CA VAL A 82 9.34 -0.86 -17.86
C VAL A 82 9.50 0.11 -19.05
N ALA A 83 9.66 1.41 -18.78
CA ALA A 83 9.93 2.42 -19.82
C ALA A 83 11.24 3.15 -19.54
#